data_AF-A0A968FHF0-F1
#
_entry.id   AF-A0A968FHF0-F1
#
_cell.length_a   1.000
_cell.length_b   1.000
_cell.length_c   1.000
_cell.angle_alpha   90.00
_cell.angle_beta   90.00
_cell.angle_gamma   90.00
#
_symmetry.space_group_name_H-M   'P 1'
#
loop_
_entity.id
_entity.type
_entity.pdbx_description
1 polymer ?
#
loop_
_entity_poly.entity_id
_entity_poly.type
_entity_poly.pdbx_seq_one_letter_code
_entity_poly.pdbx_strand_id
1 'polypeptide(L)'
;MNRTLPLALCAGLALVAGACGTLQNDLVQAEGAYEEARYDDAEVWLADIGQDVAKLDREHRARFFYVRGMTAYRLGRRNDALHYLALAREESGESEAASHLTAEKRQIMDRTLAELTPHTATHRANEAGAEEEEESSDGEAGGADDGAEASPQG
;
A
#
# COMPACT_ATOMS: atom_id res chain seq x y z
N MET A 1 33.68 -23.54 49.77
CA MET A 1 32.31 -23.92 49.36
C MET A 1 31.63 -22.66 48.86
N ASN A 2 31.76 -22.34 47.57
CA ASN A 2 31.23 -21.10 47.01
C ASN A 2 30.09 -21.46 46.04
N ARG A 3 28.86 -21.17 46.44
CA ARG A 3 27.66 -21.25 45.58
C ARG A 3 27.34 -19.83 45.14
N THR A 4 27.59 -19.51 43.88
CA THR A 4 27.12 -18.27 43.26
C THR A 4 26.33 -18.58 42.01
N LEU A 5 25.19 -17.89 41.91
CA LEU A 5 24.38 -17.57 40.74
C LEU A 5 23.37 -18.62 40.25
N PRO A 6 22.07 -18.34 40.48
CA PRO A 6 21.14 -18.25 39.37
C PRO A 6 20.26 -17.01 39.53
N LEU A 7 20.76 -15.83 39.16
CA LEU A 7 19.96 -14.58 39.17
C LEU A 7 19.96 -13.88 37.81
N ALA A 8 20.60 -14.47 36.79
CA ALA A 8 20.73 -13.85 35.47
C ALA A 8 19.61 -14.20 34.47
N LEU A 9 18.73 -15.16 34.77
CA LEU A 9 17.80 -15.70 33.77
C LEU A 9 16.40 -15.03 33.75
N CYS A 10 16.02 -14.28 34.79
CA CYS A 10 14.67 -13.69 34.87
C CYS A 10 14.52 -12.31 34.23
N ALA A 11 15.62 -11.66 33.81
CA ALA A 11 15.57 -10.28 33.29
C ALA A 11 15.15 -10.18 31.80
N GLY A 12 15.17 -11.29 31.05
CA GLY A 12 14.87 -11.27 29.60
C GLY A 12 13.38 -11.28 29.24
N LEU A 13 12.48 -11.73 30.13
CA LEU A 13 11.08 -11.98 29.78
C LEU A 13 10.15 -10.77 29.95
N ALA A 14 10.58 -9.72 30.67
CA ALA A 14 9.77 -8.54 30.94
C ALA A 14 9.69 -7.54 29.76
N LEU A 15 10.59 -7.63 28.78
CA LEU A 15 10.67 -6.68 27.67
C LEU A 15 9.57 -6.86 26.61
N VAL A 16 9.01 -8.06 26.46
CA VAL A 16 8.06 -8.35 25.36
C VAL A 16 6.65 -7.87 25.68
N ALA A 17 6.26 -7.83 26.95
CA ALA A 17 4.92 -7.38 27.35
C ALA A 17 4.72 -5.85 27.26
N GLY A 18 5.80 -5.07 27.25
CA GLY A 18 5.74 -3.60 27.18
C GLY A 18 5.37 -3.06 25.79
N ALA A 19 5.68 -3.80 24.72
CA ALA A 19 5.57 -3.30 23.35
C ALA A 19 4.11 -3.13 22.86
N CYS A 20 3.17 -3.93 23.34
CA CYS A 20 1.76 -3.75 22.96
C CYS A 20 1.13 -2.52 23.64
N GLY A 21 1.53 -2.23 24.87
CA GLY A 21 1.03 -1.07 25.61
C GLY A 21 1.51 0.26 25.04
N THR A 22 2.74 0.31 24.51
CA THR A 22 3.28 1.51 23.85
C THR A 22 2.53 1.81 22.56
N LEU A 23 2.36 0.81 21.67
CA LEU A 23 1.67 1.02 20.39
C LEU A 23 0.24 1.54 20.53
N GLN A 24 -0.51 1.04 21.52
CA GLN A 24 -1.86 1.52 21.80
C GLN A 24 -1.86 2.95 22.34
N ASN A 25 -0.93 3.28 23.23
CA ASN A 25 -0.77 4.63 23.74
C ASN A 25 -0.38 5.61 22.63
N ASP A 26 0.54 5.23 21.75
CA ASP A 26 0.98 6.06 20.62
C ASP A 26 -0.16 6.29 19.63
N LEU A 27 -1.02 5.28 19.42
CA LEU A 27 -2.24 5.44 18.60
C LEU A 27 -3.21 6.45 19.23
N VAL A 28 -3.39 6.44 20.55
CA VAL A 28 -4.20 7.45 21.25
C VAL A 28 -3.59 8.85 21.09
N GLN A 29 -2.27 8.99 21.15
CA GLN A 29 -1.60 10.27 20.90
C GLN A 29 -1.81 10.75 19.46
N ALA A 30 -1.70 9.85 18.48
CA ALA A 30 -1.97 10.15 17.07
C ALA A 30 -3.42 10.62 16.84
N GLU A 31 -4.39 9.91 17.44
CA GLU A 31 -5.81 10.28 17.37
C GLU A 31 -6.06 11.67 17.96
N GLY A 32 -5.51 11.95 19.16
CA GLY A 32 -5.64 13.26 19.79
C GLY A 32 -5.02 14.38 18.94
N ALA A 33 -3.82 14.17 18.41
CA ALA A 33 -3.18 15.14 17.51
C ALA A 33 -4.02 15.40 16.24
N TYR A 34 -4.61 14.36 15.65
CA TYR A 34 -5.51 14.50 14.50
C TYR A 34 -6.79 15.27 14.86
N GLU A 35 -7.42 14.95 16.00
CA GLU A 35 -8.65 15.60 16.48
C GLU A 35 -8.44 17.09 16.79
N GLU A 36 -7.24 17.45 17.27
CA GLU A 36 -6.80 18.84 17.49
C GLU A 36 -6.32 19.55 16.21
N ALA A 37 -6.44 18.92 15.05
CA ALA A 37 -5.96 19.41 13.76
C ALA A 37 -4.44 19.65 13.66
N ARG A 38 -3.65 19.00 14.52
CA ARG A 38 -2.18 19.00 14.48
C ARG A 38 -1.69 17.84 13.59
N TYR A 39 -1.95 17.94 12.29
CA TYR A 39 -1.76 16.83 11.35
C TYR A 39 -0.29 16.43 11.17
N ASP A 40 0.64 17.38 11.22
CA ASP A 40 2.08 17.06 11.17
C ASP A 40 2.52 16.30 12.43
N ASP A 41 2.01 16.67 13.61
CA ASP A 41 2.28 15.94 14.86
C ASP A 41 1.67 14.53 14.83
N ALA A 42 0.46 14.39 14.29
CA ALA A 42 -0.17 13.10 14.09
C ALA A 42 0.69 12.19 13.19
N GLU A 43 1.27 12.73 12.10
CA GLU A 43 2.14 11.98 11.21
C GLU A 43 3.39 11.43 11.93
N VAL A 44 3.97 12.19 12.86
CA VAL A 44 5.12 11.75 13.66
C VAL A 44 4.76 10.51 14.48
N TRP A 45 3.63 10.53 15.20
CA TRP A 45 3.16 9.38 15.97
C TRP A 45 2.83 8.18 15.08
N LEU A 46 2.15 8.42 13.96
CA LEU A 46 1.75 7.37 13.01
C LEU A 46 2.94 6.71 12.30
N ALA A 47 4.03 7.43 12.09
CA ALA A 47 5.25 6.90 11.50
C ALA A 47 5.89 5.82 12.40
N ASP A 48 5.90 6.05 13.71
CA ASP A 48 6.47 5.12 14.69
C ASP A 48 5.65 3.83 14.77
N ILE A 49 4.32 3.95 14.88
CA ILE A 49 3.38 2.81 14.89
C ILE A 49 3.48 2.00 13.59
N GLY A 50 3.70 2.67 12.45
CA GLY A 50 3.64 2.07 11.12
C GLY A 50 4.59 0.89 10.89
N GLN A 51 5.73 0.85 11.59
CA GLN A 51 6.67 -0.29 11.50
C GLN A 51 6.11 -1.57 12.12
N ASP A 52 5.19 -1.41 13.08
CA ASP A 52 4.69 -2.46 13.95
C ASP A 52 3.16 -2.63 13.89
N VAL A 53 2.50 -2.02 12.89
CA VAL A 53 1.05 -2.05 12.72
C VAL A 53 0.47 -3.48 12.70
N ALA A 54 1.22 -4.46 12.19
CA ALA A 54 0.80 -5.85 12.15
C ALA A 54 0.66 -6.50 13.55
N LYS A 55 1.26 -5.89 14.59
CA LYS A 55 1.16 -6.33 15.98
C LYS A 55 -0.11 -5.82 16.67
N LEU A 56 -0.77 -4.79 16.11
CA LEU A 56 -2.06 -4.31 16.59
C LEU A 56 -3.15 -5.34 16.30
N ASP A 57 -4.12 -5.47 17.20
CA ASP A 57 -5.35 -6.19 16.90
C ASP A 57 -6.14 -5.49 15.79
N ARG A 58 -7.15 -6.19 15.25
CA ARG A 58 -7.92 -5.72 14.12
C ARG A 58 -8.62 -4.39 14.37
N GLU A 59 -9.09 -4.16 15.60
CA GLU A 59 -9.76 -2.94 15.97
C GLU A 59 -8.81 -1.74 15.90
N HIS A 60 -7.64 -1.89 16.53
CA HIS A 60 -6.62 -0.85 16.54
C HIS A 60 -6.01 -0.63 15.16
N ARG A 61 -5.89 -1.66 14.31
CA ARG A 61 -5.46 -1.48 12.91
C ARG A 61 -6.46 -0.65 12.10
N ALA A 62 -7.75 -0.92 12.24
CA ALA A 62 -8.79 -0.12 11.57
C ALA A 62 -8.70 1.36 11.95
N ARG A 63 -8.54 1.64 13.25
CA ARG A 63 -8.34 3.00 13.79
C ARG A 63 -7.05 3.65 13.26
N PHE A 64 -5.93 2.94 13.31
CA PHE A 64 -4.65 3.42 12.79
C PHE A 64 -4.75 3.82 11.31
N PHE A 65 -5.29 2.93 10.46
CA PHE A 65 -5.42 3.21 9.04
C PHE A 65 -6.39 4.35 8.75
N TYR A 66 -7.49 4.46 9.52
CA TYR A 66 -8.41 5.59 9.41
C TYR A 66 -7.71 6.91 9.70
N VAL A 67 -7.01 7.01 10.83
CA VAL A 67 -6.32 8.25 11.23
C VAL A 67 -5.19 8.58 10.26
N ARG A 68 -4.42 7.59 9.81
CA ARG A 68 -3.35 7.79 8.81
C ARG A 68 -3.89 8.25 7.48
N GLY A 69 -4.98 7.65 6.99
CA GLY A 69 -5.63 8.04 5.75
C GLY A 69 -6.25 9.43 5.82
N MET A 70 -6.94 9.76 6.91
CA MET A 70 -7.51 11.09 7.11
C MET A 70 -6.43 12.15 7.30
N THR A 71 -5.35 11.86 8.04
CA THR A 71 -4.19 12.77 8.19
C THR A 71 -3.55 13.05 6.83
N ALA A 72 -3.30 12.01 6.03
CA ALA A 72 -2.80 12.17 4.66
C ALA A 72 -3.75 13.01 3.78
N TYR A 73 -5.07 12.81 3.90
CA TYR A 73 -6.07 13.59 3.19
C TYR A 73 -6.00 15.08 3.56
N ARG A 74 -5.90 15.39 4.85
CA ARG A 74 -5.80 16.78 5.37
C ARG A 74 -4.50 17.46 4.95
N LEU A 75 -3.42 16.70 4.79
CA LEU A 75 -2.13 17.16 4.29
C LEU A 75 -2.05 17.18 2.76
N GLY A 76 -3.14 16.88 2.04
CA GLY A 76 -3.21 16.93 0.58
C GLY A 76 -2.58 15.73 -0.14
N ARG A 77 -2.13 14.70 0.58
CA ARG A 77 -1.55 13.47 0.02
C ARG A 77 -2.65 12.50 -0.41
N ARG A 78 -3.30 12.79 -1.54
CA ARG A 78 -4.50 12.06 -2.01
C ARG A 78 -4.28 10.56 -2.24
N ASN A 79 -3.14 10.15 -2.80
CA ASN A 79 -2.84 8.74 -3.05
C ASN A 79 -2.67 7.94 -1.75
N ASP A 80 -1.91 8.48 -0.80
CA ASP A 80 -1.74 7.89 0.53
C ASP A 80 -3.06 7.80 1.26
N ALA A 81 -3.86 8.87 1.20
CA ALA A 81 -5.19 8.91 1.78
C ALA A 81 -6.07 7.79 1.22
N LEU A 82 -6.13 7.64 -0.11
CA LEU A 82 -6.90 6.58 -0.76
C LEU A 82 -6.43 5.20 -0.30
N HIS A 83 -5.12 4.97 -0.29
CA HIS A 83 -4.54 3.70 0.13
C HIS A 83 -4.89 3.34 1.57
N TYR A 84 -4.63 4.23 2.52
CA TYR A 84 -4.86 3.93 3.94
C TYR A 84 -6.34 3.90 4.30
N LEU A 85 -7.19 4.74 3.69
CA LEU A 85 -8.64 4.66 3.92
C LEU A 85 -9.24 3.36 3.36
N ALA A 86 -8.70 2.82 2.25
CA ALA A 86 -9.13 1.52 1.73
C ALA A 86 -8.76 0.39 2.71
N LEU A 87 -7.56 0.42 3.30
CA LEU A 87 -7.16 -0.52 4.35
C LEU A 87 -8.01 -0.38 5.61
N ALA A 88 -8.34 0.86 6.01
CA ALA A 88 -9.21 1.11 7.15
C ALA A 88 -10.59 0.48 6.94
N ARG A 89 -11.15 0.59 5.72
CA ARG A 89 -12.42 -0.03 5.36
C ARG A 89 -12.37 -1.55 5.49
N GLU A 90 -11.34 -2.18 4.94
CA GLU A 90 -11.13 -3.63 5.03
C GLU A 90 -11.02 -4.12 6.48
N GLU A 91 -10.22 -3.44 7.30
CA GLU A 91 -10.03 -3.81 8.70
C GLU A 91 -11.27 -3.52 9.55
N SER A 92 -12.06 -2.50 9.21
CA SER A 92 -13.25 -2.11 9.96
C SER A 92 -14.42 -3.10 9.88
N GLY A 93 -14.37 -4.10 8.99
CA GLY A 93 -15.45 -5.06 8.77
C GLY A 93 -16.56 -4.53 7.86
N GLU A 94 -17.28 -5.48 7.22
CA GLU A 94 -18.20 -5.20 6.12
C GLU A 94 -19.52 -4.53 6.54
N SER A 95 -19.91 -4.64 7.81
CA SER A 95 -21.19 -4.15 8.33
C SER A 95 -20.97 -3.11 9.42
N GLU A 96 -21.84 -2.09 9.44
CA GLU A 96 -21.92 -1.07 10.49
C GLU A 96 -21.98 -1.68 11.89
N ALA A 97 -22.71 -2.78 12.06
CA ALA A 97 -22.90 -3.42 13.36
C ALA A 97 -21.66 -4.19 13.86
N ALA A 98 -20.78 -4.60 12.96
CA ALA A 98 -19.54 -5.35 13.26
C ALA A 98 -18.30 -4.45 13.20
N SER A 99 -18.53 -3.14 13.21
CA SER A 99 -17.52 -2.14 12.97
C SER A 99 -16.53 -1.95 14.10
N HIS A 100 -15.25 -1.85 13.74
CA HIS A 100 -14.22 -1.35 14.65
C HIS A 100 -14.08 0.19 14.68
N LEU A 101 -14.80 0.89 13.78
CA LEU A 101 -14.91 2.35 13.76
C LEU A 101 -16.30 2.80 14.24
N THR A 102 -16.42 4.04 14.73
CA THR A 102 -17.74 4.62 14.98
C THR A 102 -18.50 4.80 13.65
N ALA A 103 -19.83 4.82 13.69
CA ALA A 103 -20.66 5.03 12.49
C ALA A 103 -20.32 6.36 11.79
N GLU A 104 -20.04 7.40 12.56
CA GLU A 104 -19.58 8.69 12.05
C GLU A 104 -18.24 8.57 11.32
N LYS A 105 -17.22 7.95 11.93
CA LYS A 105 -15.90 7.75 11.30
C LYS A 105 -16.03 6.92 10.02
N ARG A 106 -16.87 5.87 10.00
CA ARG A 106 -17.16 5.10 8.77
C ARG A 106 -17.79 5.97 7.69
N GLN A 107 -18.83 6.73 8.02
CA GLN A 107 -19.50 7.60 7.04
C GLN A 107 -18.54 8.62 6.43
N ILE A 108 -17.68 9.24 7.26
CA ILE A 108 -16.65 10.17 6.80
C ILE A 108 -15.68 9.46 5.87
N MET A 109 -15.15 8.30 6.28
CA MET A 109 -14.23 7.49 5.46
C MET A 109 -14.83 7.14 4.10
N ASP A 110 -16.06 6.63 4.06
CA ASP A 110 -16.71 6.22 2.81
C ASP A 110 -16.95 7.40 1.87
N ARG A 111 -17.34 8.56 2.42
CA ARG A 111 -17.47 9.80 1.65
C ARG A 111 -16.12 10.23 1.06
N THR A 112 -15.06 10.22 1.87
CA THR A 112 -13.72 10.61 1.43
C THR A 112 -13.17 9.64 0.39
N LEU A 113 -13.40 8.33 0.54
CA LEU A 113 -13.04 7.33 -0.48
C LEU A 113 -13.78 7.58 -1.80
N ALA A 114 -15.08 7.88 -1.76
CA ALA A 114 -15.85 8.21 -2.96
C ALA A 114 -15.33 9.47 -3.68
N GLU A 115 -14.85 10.46 -2.93
CA GLU A 115 -14.21 11.66 -3.48
C GLU A 115 -12.82 11.38 -4.07
N LEU A 116 -12.04 10.51 -3.44
CA LEU A 116 -10.67 10.20 -3.85
C LEU A 116 -10.60 9.20 -5.01
N THR A 117 -11.61 8.35 -5.17
CA THR A 117 -11.64 7.32 -6.20
C THR A 117 -11.81 7.98 -7.59
N PRO A 118 -10.88 7.77 -8.54
CA PRO A 118 -11.01 8.31 -9.89
C PRO A 118 -12.19 7.67 -10.63
N HIS A 119 -13.15 8.47 -11.08
CA HIS A 119 -14.33 8.01 -11.84
C HIS A 119 -14.12 7.99 -13.36
N THR A 120 -12.94 8.42 -13.84
CA THR A 120 -12.66 8.66 -15.27
C THR A 120 -11.77 7.60 -15.91
N ALA A 121 -11.45 6.51 -15.22
CA ALA A 121 -10.75 5.37 -15.82
C ALA A 121 -11.72 4.52 -16.67
N THR A 122 -12.24 5.10 -17.76
CA THR A 122 -12.73 4.29 -18.88
C THR A 122 -11.51 3.61 -19.52
N HIS A 123 -11.46 2.28 -19.47
CA HIS A 123 -10.47 1.42 -20.12
C HIS A 123 -9.87 2.03 -21.41
N ARG A 124 -8.61 2.45 -21.36
CA ARG A 124 -7.69 2.29 -22.50
C ARG A 124 -6.58 1.35 -22.03
N ALA A 125 -6.92 0.08 -21.93
CA ALA A 125 -5.92 -0.97 -21.83
C ALA A 125 -5.32 -1.16 -23.23
N ASN A 126 -4.00 -0.96 -23.35
CA ASN A 126 -3.10 -1.39 -24.43
C ASN A 126 -3.75 -1.81 -25.77
N GLU A 127 -3.90 -0.87 -26.71
CA GLU A 127 -3.89 -1.15 -28.16
C GLU A 127 -2.51 -0.86 -28.79
N ALA A 128 -1.46 -0.70 -27.96
CA ALA A 128 -0.10 -0.35 -28.42
C ALA A 128 0.84 -1.57 -28.52
N GLY A 129 0.30 -2.80 -28.54
CA GLY A 129 1.10 -4.04 -28.58
C GLY A 129 0.57 -5.12 -29.53
N ALA A 130 -0.28 -4.74 -30.51
CA ALA A 130 -0.80 -5.67 -31.52
C ALA A 130 -0.13 -5.52 -32.89
N GLU A 131 0.92 -4.72 -32.99
CA GLU A 131 1.71 -4.57 -34.21
C GLU A 131 3.18 -4.77 -33.84
N GLU A 132 3.69 -5.98 -34.03
CA GLU A 132 5.02 -6.33 -34.54
C GLU A 132 5.37 -7.78 -34.12
N GLU A 133 5.96 -8.53 -35.06
CA GLU A 133 6.47 -9.93 -34.99
C GLU A 133 5.39 -11.02 -35.26
N GLU A 134 5.42 -11.88 -36.29
CA GLU A 134 6.39 -12.32 -37.32
C GLU A 134 5.56 -12.83 -38.55
N GLU A 135 6.02 -12.92 -39.80
CA GLU A 135 6.95 -13.94 -40.30
C GLU A 135 7.33 -13.64 -41.77
N SER A 136 8.57 -13.21 -42.02
CA SER A 136 9.20 -13.36 -43.34
C SER A 136 9.91 -14.72 -43.38
N SER A 137 9.25 -15.70 -44.00
CA SER A 137 9.79 -17.03 -44.24
C SER A 137 10.48 -17.05 -45.61
N ASP A 138 11.81 -16.99 -45.59
CA ASP A 138 12.68 -17.27 -46.73
C ASP A 138 12.65 -18.77 -47.05
N GLY A 139 12.27 -19.09 -48.29
CA GLY A 139 12.21 -20.44 -48.83
C GLY A 139 12.79 -20.50 -50.26
N GLU A 140 14.11 -20.60 -50.31
CA GLU A 140 14.96 -20.87 -51.47
C GLU A 140 14.57 -22.18 -52.21
N ALA A 141 14.32 -22.11 -53.53
CA ALA A 141 14.54 -23.22 -54.47
C ALA A 141 14.44 -22.81 -55.96
N GLY A 142 15.59 -22.80 -56.65
CA GLY A 142 15.74 -23.48 -57.95
C GLY A 142 15.47 -22.74 -59.27
N GLY A 143 16.54 -22.22 -59.87
CA GLY A 143 17.01 -22.60 -61.22
C GLY A 143 16.30 -22.10 -62.49
N ALA A 144 17.00 -21.30 -63.29
CA ALA A 144 17.14 -21.36 -64.76
C ALA A 144 17.97 -20.14 -65.21
N ASP A 145 19.19 -20.27 -65.70
CA ASP A 145 19.65 -20.80 -67.00
C ASP A 145 20.10 -19.65 -67.91
N ASP A 146 21.38 -19.76 -68.27
CA ASP A 146 22.20 -19.18 -69.34
C ASP A 146 21.65 -18.12 -70.31
N GLY A 147 22.53 -17.16 -70.63
CA GLY A 147 22.33 -16.23 -71.73
C GLY A 147 23.41 -15.15 -71.85
N ALA A 148 24.66 -15.56 -72.06
CA ALA A 148 25.72 -14.69 -72.57
C ALA A 148 25.34 -14.12 -73.95
N GLU A 149 25.64 -12.83 -74.23
CA GLU A 149 26.07 -12.25 -75.52
C GLU A 149 26.46 -10.76 -75.28
N ALA A 150 27.76 -10.43 -75.28
CA ALA A 150 28.53 -9.90 -76.41
C ALA A 150 28.58 -8.36 -76.47
N SER A 151 29.73 -7.79 -76.08
CA SER A 151 30.20 -6.48 -76.57
C SER A 151 30.52 -6.57 -78.08
N PRO A 152 30.59 -5.45 -78.84
CA PRO A 152 31.82 -4.66 -78.80
C PRO A 152 31.64 -3.14 -78.96
N GLN A 153 32.70 -2.46 -78.55
CA GLN A 153 32.98 -1.05 -78.77
C GLN A 153 33.21 -0.76 -80.25
N GLY A 154 32.74 0.41 -80.69
CA GLY A 154 33.18 1.13 -81.87
C GLY A 154 33.18 2.61 -81.54
#